data_AF-A0A316Q874-F1
#
_entry.id   AF-A0A316Q874-F1
#
_cell.length_a   1.000
_cell.length_b   1.000
_cell.length_c   1.000
_cell.angle_alpha   90.00
_cell.angle_beta   90.00
_cell.angle_gamma   90.00
#
_symmetry.space_group_name_H-M   'P 1'
#
loop_
_entity.id
_entity.type
_entity.pdbx_description
1 polymer ?
#
loop_
_entity_poly.entity_id
_entity_poly.type
_entity_poly.pdbx_seq_one_letter_code
_entity_poly.pdbx_strand_id
1 'polypeptide(L)'
;MKCPKCQSEIKDNAKFCTKCGCNLAEELAKMKPAAPQQPVQPQVQQDKVCVKCGAPIKPGARFCTKCGTPVAQPAPVQPTVEAPKPAPTPVQPTQTPQPKAATPVQSAPTPQPKAATPVQPAPTPQPKAVTPVQPTPAPQPKAAAPVKPAPAQPKPAPASNKQPKPAMPKDDEKASPALIIVVVVLAVLVIASGIVCFLVWNGTISLPFGGTVTEETTDEEESTEATTEAETSTVDVDELFAETDTLAETGKGQIAVDAEIVDGMNNLNAAIQEYASKAEEAGDISLAVDRINDAYVAYITAIVRHKDMLSASTLSGAIYKQILIEMDDAAALGDDLAAKGYEVDYSSLTSAKDEFIKSYTDKVVSAFDEFTKGQMWSRTECWNLMSETPDNMFDNSDLDNPLRLRYAYALSWWIQKQIESELASGTITTKGAAIKIGGMIETMDYNPMMINYYISYMNDAGEDCTEVSQAYDDIVNQLSQTQGFVLGQDISLDHFWYFNDFGEYSGDMEDGSTNGVTPENRQWIRDRMANVTFVTQ
;
A
#
# COMPACT_ATOMS: atom_id res chain seq x y z
N MET A 1 21.47 -21.36 -11.67
CA MET A 1 20.97 -21.70 -13.03
C MET A 1 21.16 -20.52 -13.98
N LYS A 2 21.07 -20.73 -15.30
CA LYS A 2 21.08 -19.63 -16.29
C LYS A 2 19.68 -19.24 -16.76
N CYS A 3 19.49 -17.98 -17.09
CA CYS A 3 18.28 -17.48 -17.72
C CYS A 3 18.08 -18.10 -19.12
N PRO A 4 16.92 -18.70 -19.44
CA PRO A 4 16.65 -19.18 -20.79
C PRO A 4 16.58 -18.05 -21.83
N LYS A 5 16.15 -16.84 -21.45
CA LYS A 5 15.97 -15.69 -22.35
C LYS A 5 17.26 -14.87 -22.55
N CYS A 6 18.04 -14.59 -21.49
CA CYS A 6 19.22 -13.69 -21.57
C CYS A 6 20.53 -14.30 -21.04
N GLN A 7 20.57 -15.60 -20.75
CA GLN A 7 21.76 -16.35 -20.28
C GLN A 7 22.47 -15.86 -19.01
N SER A 8 21.96 -14.84 -18.33
CA SER A 8 22.47 -14.37 -17.03
C SER A 8 22.38 -15.45 -15.95
N GLU A 9 23.25 -15.37 -14.95
CA GLU A 9 23.25 -16.30 -13.82
C GLU A 9 22.21 -15.90 -12.76
N ILE A 10 21.46 -16.88 -12.25
CA ILE A 10 20.31 -16.71 -11.36
C ILE A 10 20.32 -17.79 -10.28
N LYS A 11 19.92 -17.44 -9.05
CA LYS A 11 19.72 -18.38 -7.93
C LYS A 11 18.61 -19.40 -8.26
N ASP A 12 18.81 -20.67 -7.93
CA ASP A 12 17.98 -21.81 -8.37
C ASP A 12 16.53 -21.86 -7.82
N ASN A 13 16.08 -20.80 -7.14
CA ASN A 13 14.74 -20.63 -6.57
C ASN A 13 14.06 -19.30 -6.97
N ALA A 14 14.66 -18.51 -7.87
CA ALA A 14 14.04 -17.28 -8.36
C ALA A 14 12.80 -17.58 -9.23
N LYS A 15 11.76 -16.75 -9.10
CA LYS A 15 10.56 -16.83 -9.96
C LYS A 15 10.73 -16.09 -11.29
N PHE A 16 11.54 -15.03 -11.29
CA PHE A 16 11.77 -14.14 -12.43
C PHE A 16 13.27 -13.88 -12.62
N CYS A 17 13.67 -13.54 -13.84
CA CYS A 17 15.03 -13.09 -14.11
C CYS A 17 15.24 -11.63 -13.67
N THR A 18 16.14 -11.38 -12.73
CA THR A 18 16.50 -10.02 -12.26
C THR A 18 17.29 -9.18 -13.27
N LYS A 19 17.55 -9.69 -14.47
CA LYS A 19 18.22 -8.97 -15.57
C LYS A 19 17.38 -8.81 -16.85
N CYS A 20 16.24 -9.47 -16.98
CA CYS A 20 15.36 -9.34 -18.17
C CYS A 20 13.86 -9.61 -17.92
N GLY A 21 13.43 -9.62 -16.66
CA GLY A 21 12.03 -9.74 -16.22
C GLY A 21 11.35 -11.10 -16.45
N CYS A 22 11.89 -11.99 -17.29
CA CYS A 22 11.14 -13.17 -17.74
C CYS A 22 10.74 -14.13 -16.60
N ASN A 23 9.50 -14.63 -16.65
CA ASN A 23 8.98 -15.65 -15.74
C ASN A 23 9.67 -16.99 -15.98
N LEU A 24 10.54 -17.39 -15.05
CA LEU A 24 11.38 -18.58 -15.20
C LEU A 24 10.54 -19.87 -15.15
N ALA A 25 9.49 -19.91 -14.33
CA ALA A 25 8.62 -21.08 -14.23
C ALA A 25 7.85 -21.34 -15.54
N GLU A 26 7.47 -20.29 -16.25
CA GLU A 26 6.76 -20.40 -17.54
C GLU A 26 7.71 -20.80 -18.68
N GLU A 27 8.90 -20.19 -18.76
CA GLU A 27 9.90 -20.53 -19.79
C GLU A 27 10.44 -21.96 -19.63
N LEU A 28 10.67 -22.42 -18.39
CA LEU A 28 11.08 -23.80 -18.13
C LEU A 28 9.98 -24.81 -18.47
N ALA A 29 8.70 -24.43 -18.36
CA ALA A 29 7.59 -25.27 -18.80
C ALA A 29 7.55 -25.42 -20.34
N LYS A 30 7.89 -24.35 -21.09
CA LYS A 30 8.00 -24.36 -22.56
C LYS A 30 9.17 -25.23 -23.05
N MET A 31 10.24 -25.33 -22.27
CA MET A 31 11.46 -26.10 -22.63
C MET A 31 11.40 -27.60 -22.34
N LYS A 32 10.32 -28.13 -21.75
CA LYS A 32 10.22 -29.57 -21.42
C LYS A 32 9.81 -30.41 -22.64
N PRO A 33 10.61 -31.39 -23.10
CA PRO A 33 10.23 -32.25 -24.21
C PRO A 33 8.97 -33.08 -23.91
N ALA A 34 8.09 -33.21 -24.90
CA ALA A 34 6.90 -34.05 -24.79
C ALA A 34 7.27 -35.54 -24.68
N ALA A 35 6.72 -36.22 -23.68
CA ALA A 35 6.87 -37.67 -23.55
C ALA A 35 6.06 -38.40 -24.65
N PRO A 36 6.48 -39.61 -25.09
CA PRO A 36 5.84 -40.30 -26.21
C PRO A 36 4.34 -40.59 -25.98
N GLN A 37 3.53 -40.28 -26.98
CA GLN A 37 2.09 -40.54 -26.97
C GLN A 37 1.80 -42.04 -27.13
N GLN A 38 0.92 -42.60 -26.29
CA GLN A 38 0.27 -43.88 -26.59
C GLN A 38 -0.87 -43.69 -27.62
N PRO A 39 -1.26 -44.73 -28.37
CA PRO A 39 -2.15 -44.58 -29.52
C PRO A 39 -3.54 -44.05 -29.17
N VAL A 40 -3.99 -43.04 -29.93
CA VAL A 40 -5.33 -42.45 -29.80
C VAL A 40 -6.38 -43.44 -30.32
N GLN A 41 -7.30 -43.87 -29.44
CA GLN A 41 -8.61 -44.38 -29.87
C GLN A 41 -9.59 -43.20 -30.01
N PRO A 42 -10.41 -43.15 -31.07
CA PRO A 42 -11.34 -42.05 -31.29
C PRO A 42 -12.54 -42.15 -30.33
N GLN A 43 -12.60 -41.24 -29.35
CA GLN A 43 -13.83 -41.03 -28.55
C GLN A 43 -14.62 -39.84 -29.07
N VAL A 44 -15.92 -40.07 -29.28
CA VAL A 44 -16.85 -39.08 -29.83
C VAL A 44 -17.10 -37.98 -28.81
N GLN A 45 -16.86 -36.72 -29.20
CA GLN A 45 -17.25 -35.56 -28.41
C GLN A 45 -18.78 -35.45 -28.39
N GLN A 46 -19.36 -35.42 -27.19
CA GLN A 46 -20.76 -35.03 -26.98
C GLN A 46 -20.80 -33.67 -26.27
N ASP A 47 -21.30 -32.65 -26.96
CA ASP A 47 -21.52 -31.34 -26.39
C ASP A 47 -22.56 -31.40 -25.26
N LYS A 48 -22.14 -31.13 -24.03
CA LYS A 48 -23.07 -30.98 -22.91
C LYS A 48 -23.66 -29.58 -22.92
N VAL A 49 -24.97 -29.47 -23.04
CA VAL A 49 -25.72 -28.22 -22.83
C VAL A 49 -26.06 -28.01 -21.35
N CYS A 50 -26.16 -26.75 -20.94
CA CYS A 50 -26.51 -26.40 -19.57
C CYS A 50 -27.99 -26.67 -19.26
N VAL A 51 -28.24 -27.54 -18.28
CA VAL A 51 -29.59 -27.94 -17.85
C VAL A 51 -30.49 -26.79 -17.35
N LYS A 52 -29.93 -25.60 -17.08
CA LYS A 52 -30.69 -24.42 -16.62
C LYS A 52 -30.96 -23.36 -17.69
N CYS A 53 -30.14 -23.27 -18.74
CA CYS A 53 -30.24 -22.21 -19.76
C CYS A 53 -29.99 -22.65 -21.21
N GLY A 54 -29.78 -23.94 -21.48
CA GLY A 54 -29.55 -24.49 -22.82
C GLY A 54 -28.18 -24.16 -23.45
N ALA A 55 -27.40 -23.22 -22.91
CA ALA A 55 -26.12 -22.83 -23.48
C ALA A 55 -25.10 -23.99 -23.47
N PRO A 56 -24.29 -24.18 -24.54
CA PRO A 56 -23.26 -25.22 -24.59
C PRO A 56 -22.16 -24.98 -23.53
N ILE A 57 -21.75 -26.04 -22.86
CA ILE A 57 -20.71 -26.03 -21.82
C ILE A 57 -19.40 -26.54 -22.44
N LYS A 58 -18.35 -25.71 -22.42
CA LYS A 58 -17.01 -26.12 -22.85
C LYS A 58 -16.49 -27.29 -21.97
N PRO A 59 -15.84 -28.32 -22.54
CA PRO A 59 -15.26 -29.40 -21.77
C PRO A 59 -14.38 -28.91 -20.62
N GLY A 60 -14.54 -29.51 -19.43
CA GLY A 60 -13.80 -29.15 -18.21
C GLY A 60 -14.35 -27.97 -17.40
N ALA A 61 -15.32 -27.20 -17.92
CA ALA A 61 -15.90 -26.07 -17.18
C ALA A 61 -16.72 -26.55 -15.95
N ARG A 62 -16.34 -26.08 -14.75
CA ARG A 62 -17.00 -26.44 -13.48
C ARG A 62 -18.33 -25.71 -13.26
N PHE A 63 -18.55 -24.59 -13.96
CA PHE A 63 -19.76 -23.77 -13.95
C PHE A 63 -20.12 -23.33 -15.38
N CYS A 64 -21.40 -23.11 -15.66
CA CYS A 64 -21.83 -22.56 -16.94
C CYS A 64 -21.49 -21.07 -17.04
N THR A 65 -20.64 -20.71 -18.00
CA THR A 65 -20.14 -19.34 -18.26
C THR A 65 -21.22 -18.33 -18.68
N LYS A 66 -22.46 -18.76 -18.92
CA LYS A 66 -23.60 -17.89 -19.25
C LYS A 66 -24.63 -17.70 -18.11
N CYS A 67 -24.56 -18.48 -17.03
CA CYS A 67 -25.57 -18.41 -15.95
C CYS A 67 -25.08 -18.84 -14.56
N GLY A 68 -23.77 -18.98 -14.36
CA GLY A 68 -23.13 -19.33 -13.08
C GLY A 68 -23.44 -20.72 -12.53
N THR A 69 -24.29 -21.51 -13.21
CA THR A 69 -24.82 -22.76 -12.64
C THR A 69 -23.76 -23.87 -12.63
N PRO A 70 -23.50 -24.53 -11.49
CA PRO A 70 -22.49 -25.58 -11.39
C PRO A 70 -22.80 -26.77 -12.29
N VAL A 71 -21.76 -27.33 -12.88
CA VAL A 71 -21.83 -28.50 -13.77
C VAL A 71 -21.54 -29.74 -12.93
N ALA A 72 -22.59 -30.48 -12.58
CA ALA A 72 -22.47 -31.63 -11.68
C ALA A 72 -21.51 -32.70 -12.23
N GLN A 73 -20.42 -32.94 -11.50
CA GLN A 73 -19.56 -34.10 -11.71
C GLN A 73 -20.19 -35.33 -11.05
N PRO A 74 -20.10 -36.54 -11.65
CA PRO A 74 -20.45 -37.78 -10.97
C PRO A 74 -19.54 -37.99 -9.75
N ALA A 75 -20.12 -38.38 -8.61
CA ALA A 75 -19.34 -38.77 -7.44
C ALA A 75 -18.56 -40.09 -7.71
N PRO A 76 -17.36 -40.27 -7.12
CA PRO A 76 -16.62 -41.51 -7.26
C PRO A 76 -17.35 -42.67 -6.56
N VAL A 77 -17.47 -43.80 -7.24
CA VAL A 77 -18.16 -45.00 -6.74
C VAL A 77 -17.24 -45.75 -5.77
N GLN A 78 -17.68 -45.93 -4.52
CA GLN A 78 -17.01 -46.85 -3.58
C GLN A 78 -17.49 -48.29 -3.77
N PRO A 79 -16.63 -49.30 -3.57
CA PRO A 79 -16.98 -50.71 -3.80
C PRO A 79 -17.88 -51.28 -2.69
N THR A 80 -18.75 -52.21 -3.09
CA THR A 80 -19.77 -52.84 -2.24
C THR A 80 -19.21 -53.88 -1.28
N VAL A 81 -19.80 -53.99 -0.08
CA VAL A 81 -19.72 -55.16 0.81
C VAL A 81 -21.14 -55.56 1.22
N GLU A 82 -21.37 -56.86 1.46
CA GLU A 82 -22.71 -57.48 1.37
C GLU A 82 -23.35 -57.79 2.74
N ALA A 83 -24.63 -57.37 2.90
CA ALA A 83 -25.75 -57.89 3.72
C ALA A 83 -25.52 -58.46 5.16
N PRO A 84 -26.43 -58.17 6.13
CA PRO A 84 -27.71 -58.89 6.16
C PRO A 84 -28.97 -58.08 6.58
N LYS A 85 -30.15 -58.70 6.43
CA LYS A 85 -31.51 -58.19 6.77
C LYS A 85 -31.95 -58.69 8.18
N PRO A 86 -32.85 -58.01 8.92
CA PRO A 86 -34.32 -58.14 8.70
C PRO A 86 -35.09 -56.79 8.81
N ALA A 87 -36.43 -56.83 8.98
CA ALA A 87 -37.39 -55.70 8.97
C ALA A 87 -38.39 -55.86 10.18
N PRO A 88 -39.50 -55.08 10.38
CA PRO A 88 -40.11 -54.00 9.58
C PRO A 88 -40.61 -52.75 10.38
N THR A 89 -41.42 -51.90 9.74
CA THR A 89 -41.99 -50.60 10.17
C THR A 89 -43.12 -50.68 11.22
N PRO A 90 -43.49 -49.53 11.83
CA PRO A 90 -44.92 -49.15 11.90
C PRO A 90 -45.26 -47.66 11.61
N VAL A 91 -46.08 -47.48 10.55
CA VAL A 91 -47.25 -46.57 10.34
C VAL A 91 -47.18 -45.02 10.52
N GLN A 92 -47.91 -44.34 9.63
CA GLN A 92 -48.20 -42.89 9.49
C GLN A 92 -49.48 -42.46 10.27
N PRO A 93 -49.90 -41.17 10.34
CA PRO A 93 -50.61 -40.46 9.23
C PRO A 93 -50.16 -38.97 9.02
N THR A 94 -50.24 -38.28 7.86
CA THR A 94 -51.34 -37.89 6.92
C THR A 94 -52.42 -36.97 7.55
N GLN A 95 -52.93 -35.88 6.95
CA GLN A 95 -52.86 -35.27 5.58
C GLN A 95 -52.25 -33.82 5.64
N THR A 96 -52.49 -32.74 4.85
CA THR A 96 -53.43 -32.35 3.74
C THR A 96 -52.84 -31.13 2.95
N PRO A 97 -53.16 -30.85 1.65
CA PRO A 97 -52.55 -29.76 0.85
C PRO A 97 -53.51 -28.67 0.28
N GLN A 98 -53.01 -27.87 -0.71
CA GLN A 98 -53.67 -26.86 -1.60
C GLN A 98 -53.91 -25.42 -1.06
N PRO A 99 -54.12 -24.37 -1.92
CA PRO A 99 -53.99 -24.24 -3.38
C PRO A 99 -53.19 -22.98 -3.87
N LYS A 100 -53.25 -22.64 -5.18
CA LYS A 100 -52.57 -21.49 -5.82
C LYS A 100 -53.49 -20.73 -6.81
N ALA A 101 -53.28 -19.40 -6.92
CA ALA A 101 -53.64 -18.45 -8.00
C ALA A 101 -55.10 -17.96 -8.21
N ALA A 102 -55.24 -16.62 -8.26
CA ALA A 102 -56.16 -15.83 -9.10
C ALA A 102 -55.66 -14.36 -9.22
N THR A 103 -56.07 -13.65 -10.28
CA THR A 103 -55.72 -12.24 -10.67
C THR A 103 -56.91 -11.64 -11.47
N PRO A 104 -56.91 -10.38 -11.98
CA PRO A 104 -56.33 -9.09 -11.53
C PRO A 104 -57.37 -7.91 -11.55
N VAL A 105 -57.07 -6.73 -10.95
CA VAL A 105 -57.84 -5.46 -11.16
C VAL A 105 -56.91 -4.21 -11.05
N GLN A 106 -57.31 -3.06 -11.62
CA GLN A 106 -56.51 -1.82 -11.79
C GLN A 106 -56.85 -0.64 -10.83
N SER A 107 -55.81 0.13 -10.49
CA SER A 107 -55.69 1.62 -10.41
C SER A 107 -56.63 2.55 -9.58
N ALA A 108 -55.96 3.27 -8.64
CA ALA A 108 -56.11 4.71 -8.29
C ALA A 108 -57.36 5.22 -7.51
N PRO A 109 -57.33 6.42 -6.87
CA PRO A 109 -56.22 7.36 -6.64
C PRO A 109 -55.94 7.72 -5.14
N THR A 110 -54.95 8.59 -4.90
CA THR A 110 -54.45 9.05 -3.59
C THR A 110 -55.31 10.12 -2.90
N PRO A 111 -55.40 10.16 -1.55
CA PRO A 111 -55.81 11.35 -0.79
C PRO A 111 -54.61 12.15 -0.25
N GLN A 112 -54.56 13.44 -0.58
CA GLN A 112 -53.50 14.39 -0.19
C GLN A 112 -53.86 15.15 1.11
N PRO A 113 -52.94 15.25 2.10
CA PRO A 113 -53.02 16.24 3.17
C PRO A 113 -52.64 17.66 2.67
N LYS A 114 -53.35 18.68 3.16
CA LYS A 114 -53.20 20.08 2.72
C LYS A 114 -51.81 20.68 3.05
N ALA A 115 -51.34 21.57 2.18
CA ALA A 115 -50.29 22.52 2.50
C ALA A 115 -50.75 23.52 3.58
N ALA A 116 -49.80 23.99 4.41
CA ALA A 116 -49.99 25.09 5.34
C ALA A 116 -49.32 26.38 4.79
N THR A 117 -49.98 27.52 4.98
CA THR A 117 -49.53 28.84 4.51
C THR A 117 -48.32 29.33 5.33
N PRO A 118 -47.30 29.98 4.73
CA PRO A 118 -46.16 30.51 5.49
C PRO A 118 -46.57 31.64 6.44
N VAL A 119 -45.94 31.67 7.62
CA VAL A 119 -46.09 32.72 8.63
C VAL A 119 -44.84 33.61 8.65
N GLN A 120 -45.01 34.92 8.69
CA GLN A 120 -43.90 35.88 8.73
C GLN A 120 -43.13 35.80 10.07
N PRO A 121 -41.79 35.99 10.07
CA PRO A 121 -41.04 36.23 11.29
C PRO A 121 -41.46 37.53 11.99
N ALA A 122 -41.69 37.45 13.31
CA ALA A 122 -41.81 38.61 14.18
C ALA A 122 -40.42 39.05 14.69
N PRO A 123 -40.20 40.34 15.02
CA PRO A 123 -38.87 40.86 15.35
C PRO A 123 -38.34 40.38 16.71
N THR A 124 -37.02 40.24 16.80
CA THR A 124 -36.26 39.80 17.97
C THR A 124 -36.28 40.82 19.13
N PRO A 125 -36.48 40.38 20.39
CA PRO A 125 -36.19 41.20 21.56
C PRO A 125 -34.67 41.31 21.80
N GLN A 126 -34.15 42.52 22.04
CA GLN A 126 -32.77 42.70 22.47
C GLN A 126 -32.54 42.18 23.91
N PRO A 127 -31.42 41.50 24.20
CA PRO A 127 -30.97 41.26 25.57
C PRO A 127 -30.72 42.59 26.30
N LYS A 128 -31.22 42.73 27.53
CA LYS A 128 -30.83 43.83 28.42
C LYS A 128 -29.49 43.50 29.08
N ALA A 129 -28.63 44.51 29.22
CA ALA A 129 -27.37 44.37 29.94
C ALA A 129 -27.59 43.96 31.41
N VAL A 130 -26.78 43.01 31.88
CA VAL A 130 -26.68 42.63 33.29
C VAL A 130 -25.34 43.09 33.86
N THR A 131 -25.38 43.67 35.06
CA THR A 131 -24.19 44.19 35.75
C THR A 131 -23.37 43.07 36.41
N PRO A 132 -22.05 43.25 36.61
CA PRO A 132 -21.22 42.25 37.28
C PRO A 132 -21.65 42.04 38.74
N VAL A 133 -21.71 40.78 39.18
CA VAL A 133 -21.93 40.44 40.59
C VAL A 133 -20.62 39.95 41.20
N GLN A 134 -20.25 40.54 42.34
CA GLN A 134 -19.00 40.27 43.05
C GLN A 134 -19.06 38.94 43.82
N PRO A 135 -17.99 38.12 43.84
CA PRO A 135 -17.98 36.86 44.60
C PRO A 135 -18.03 37.11 46.11
N THR A 136 -18.80 36.28 46.82
CA THR A 136 -18.92 36.28 48.30
C THR A 136 -18.28 35.01 48.87
N PRO A 137 -17.55 35.04 50.01
CA PRO A 137 -16.75 33.90 50.47
C PRO A 137 -17.54 32.67 50.95
N ALA A 138 -16.91 31.49 50.86
CA ALA A 138 -17.48 30.21 51.29
C ALA A 138 -17.43 30.01 52.82
N PRO A 139 -18.46 29.41 53.46
CA PRO A 139 -18.40 28.97 54.85
C PRO A 139 -17.81 27.54 54.96
N GLN A 140 -16.80 27.35 55.82
CA GLN A 140 -16.25 26.04 56.17
C GLN A 140 -17.05 25.34 57.32
N PRO A 141 -16.82 24.03 57.60
CA PRO A 141 -17.89 23.14 58.08
C PRO A 141 -18.06 23.08 59.61
N LYS A 142 -19.20 22.49 60.03
CA LYS A 142 -19.42 21.96 61.38
C LYS A 142 -19.54 20.43 61.35
N ALA A 143 -18.97 19.75 62.34
CA ALA A 143 -18.91 18.30 62.43
C ALA A 143 -19.76 17.73 63.59
N ALA A 144 -20.45 16.62 63.32
CA ALA A 144 -21.03 15.65 64.24
C ALA A 144 -21.50 14.44 63.39
N ALA A 145 -21.46 13.18 63.79
CA ALA A 145 -20.79 12.44 64.87
C ALA A 145 -20.67 10.96 64.40
N PRO A 146 -19.88 10.06 65.01
CA PRO A 146 -19.46 8.83 64.33
C PRO A 146 -20.52 7.73 64.28
N VAL A 147 -20.67 7.08 63.11
CA VAL A 147 -21.42 5.82 62.96
C VAL A 147 -20.46 4.64 63.11
N LYS A 148 -20.84 3.66 63.93
CA LYS A 148 -20.02 2.52 64.36
C LYS A 148 -20.07 1.38 63.33
N PRO A 149 -18.93 0.81 62.88
CA PRO A 149 -18.93 -0.38 62.03
C PRO A 149 -19.35 -1.64 62.80
N ALA A 150 -20.00 -2.56 62.09
CA ALA A 150 -20.52 -3.85 62.56
C ALA A 150 -19.90 -5.01 61.75
N PRO A 151 -19.85 -6.25 62.26
CA PRO A 151 -18.63 -7.06 62.14
C PRO A 151 -18.53 -7.95 60.90
N ALA A 152 -17.29 -8.28 60.52
CA ALA A 152 -16.97 -9.31 59.54
C ALA A 152 -16.61 -10.65 60.23
N GLN A 153 -17.10 -11.77 59.68
CA GLN A 153 -16.48 -13.12 59.64
C GLN A 153 -17.49 -14.18 59.13
N PRO A 154 -17.07 -15.39 58.70
CA PRO A 154 -15.72 -15.86 58.39
C PRO A 154 -15.54 -16.47 56.98
N LYS A 155 -14.29 -16.62 56.54
CA LYS A 155 -13.89 -17.37 55.34
C LYS A 155 -13.62 -18.85 55.65
N PRO A 156 -14.15 -19.82 54.88
CA PRO A 156 -13.62 -21.18 54.83
C PRO A 156 -12.47 -21.33 53.82
N ALA A 157 -11.38 -21.96 54.24
CA ALA A 157 -10.26 -22.48 53.45
C ALA A 157 -9.43 -23.41 54.38
N PRO A 158 -8.53 -24.28 53.90
CA PRO A 158 -8.07 -24.46 52.51
C PRO A 158 -8.17 -25.91 51.99
N ALA A 159 -7.81 -26.10 50.71
CA ALA A 159 -7.24 -27.36 50.23
C ALA A 159 -5.77 -27.10 49.84
N SER A 160 -4.86 -28.00 50.20
CA SER A 160 -3.42 -27.85 50.02
C SER A 160 -2.94 -28.49 48.72
N ASN A 161 -2.04 -27.82 47.99
CA ASN A 161 -0.86 -28.53 47.47
C ASN A 161 0.37 -27.63 47.34
N LYS A 162 1.56 -28.21 47.54
CA LYS A 162 2.85 -27.51 47.52
C LYS A 162 3.67 -27.89 46.28
N GLN A 163 4.12 -26.89 45.52
CA GLN A 163 5.42 -26.83 44.82
C GLN A 163 5.77 -27.93 43.78
N PRO A 164 6.86 -27.80 42.99
CA PRO A 164 7.81 -26.68 42.93
C PRO A 164 7.86 -25.92 41.59
N LYS A 165 8.32 -24.67 41.69
CA LYS A 165 8.78 -23.82 40.58
C LYS A 165 10.14 -24.33 40.05
N PRO A 166 10.32 -24.56 38.74
CA PRO A 166 11.64 -24.65 38.11
C PRO A 166 12.39 -23.30 38.18
N ALA A 167 13.71 -23.34 38.31
CA ALA A 167 14.51 -22.13 38.51
C ALA A 167 14.70 -21.31 37.22
N MET A 168 14.89 -20.00 37.38
CA MET A 168 15.53 -19.17 36.36
C MET A 168 17.04 -19.45 36.39
N PRO A 169 17.70 -19.70 35.25
CA PRO A 169 19.12 -19.41 35.10
C PRO A 169 19.34 -17.89 35.21
N LYS A 170 20.55 -17.49 35.59
CA LYS A 170 21.00 -16.11 35.50
C LYS A 170 21.97 -15.95 34.34
N ASP A 171 21.77 -14.88 33.59
CA ASP A 171 22.80 -13.94 33.14
C ASP A 171 24.11 -14.54 32.58
N ASP A 172 24.18 -14.65 31.25
CA ASP A 172 25.43 -14.56 30.47
C ASP A 172 25.27 -13.34 29.54
N GLU A 173 25.90 -12.22 29.88
CA GLU A 173 25.78 -10.97 29.13
C GLU A 173 26.56 -11.04 27.81
N LYS A 174 25.87 -11.41 26.72
CA LYS A 174 26.45 -11.40 25.38
C LYS A 174 26.19 -10.07 24.68
N ALA A 175 27.27 -9.33 24.43
CA ALA A 175 27.24 -8.13 23.60
C ALA A 175 26.58 -8.41 22.25
N SER A 176 25.66 -7.52 21.84
CA SER A 176 24.89 -7.66 20.59
C SER A 176 25.82 -7.73 19.37
N PRO A 177 25.55 -8.61 18.37
CA PRO A 177 26.41 -8.78 17.20
C PRO A 177 26.61 -7.48 16.39
N ALA A 178 25.67 -6.52 16.48
CA ALA A 178 25.81 -5.20 15.88
C ALA A 178 27.06 -4.45 16.37
N LEU A 179 27.40 -4.54 17.67
CA LEU A 179 28.54 -3.83 18.25
C LEU A 179 29.87 -4.41 17.75
N ILE A 180 29.94 -5.73 17.55
CA ILE A 180 31.12 -6.40 16.97
C ILE A 180 31.32 -5.95 15.51
N ILE A 181 30.23 -5.84 14.73
CA ILE A 181 30.30 -5.37 13.34
C ILE A 181 30.83 -3.92 13.29
N VAL A 182 30.33 -3.01 14.13
CA VAL A 182 30.81 -1.62 14.18
C VAL A 182 32.30 -1.54 14.54
N VAL A 183 32.77 -2.32 15.53
CA VAL A 183 34.20 -2.36 15.91
C VAL A 183 35.07 -2.92 14.77
N VAL A 184 34.60 -3.95 14.04
CA VAL A 184 35.32 -4.50 12.88
C VAL A 184 35.36 -3.49 11.73
N VAL A 185 34.26 -2.80 11.43
CA VAL A 185 34.22 -1.75 10.38
C VAL A 185 35.17 -0.60 10.73
N LEU A 186 35.17 -0.12 11.98
CA LEU A 186 36.11 0.91 12.43
C LEU A 186 37.57 0.45 12.34
N ALA A 187 37.87 -0.81 12.69
CA ALA A 187 39.21 -1.37 12.53
C ALA A 187 39.64 -1.45 11.05
N VAL A 188 38.75 -1.87 10.15
CA VAL A 188 39.00 -1.89 8.70
C VAL A 188 39.21 -0.48 8.14
N LEU A 189 38.44 0.52 8.58
CA LEU A 189 38.61 1.92 8.17
C LEU A 189 39.94 2.51 8.64
N VAL A 190 40.38 2.20 9.87
CA VAL A 190 41.71 2.61 10.38
C VAL A 190 42.84 1.93 9.60
N ILE A 191 42.69 0.65 9.25
CA ILE A 191 43.67 -0.07 8.42
C ILE A 191 43.72 0.51 7.00
N ALA A 192 42.57 0.80 6.37
CA ALA A 192 42.50 1.43 5.06
C ALA A 192 43.13 2.83 5.06
N SER A 193 42.84 3.65 6.08
CA SER A 193 43.47 4.95 6.29
C SER A 193 44.99 4.84 6.42
N GLY A 194 45.49 3.88 7.23
CA GLY A 194 46.92 3.61 7.35
C GLY A 194 47.59 3.19 6.04
N ILE A 195 46.92 2.37 5.22
CA ILE A 195 47.39 1.97 3.89
C ILE A 195 47.46 3.18 2.95
N VAL A 196 46.44 4.03 2.91
CA VAL A 196 46.43 5.25 2.08
C VAL A 196 47.56 6.20 2.50
N CYS A 197 47.72 6.46 3.81
CA CYS A 197 48.83 7.29 4.31
C CYS A 197 50.21 6.72 3.96
N PHE A 198 50.38 5.40 4.00
CA PHE A 198 51.64 4.74 3.61
C PHE A 198 51.91 4.85 2.10
N LEU A 199 50.88 4.70 1.25
CA LEU A 199 51.02 4.83 -0.21
C LEU A 199 51.30 6.28 -0.65
N VAL A 200 50.74 7.27 0.04
CA VAL A 200 51.09 8.68 -0.16
C VAL A 200 52.55 8.95 0.25
N TRP A 201 53.01 8.42 1.40
CA TRP A 201 54.41 8.58 1.83
C TRP A 201 55.41 7.88 0.89
N ASN A 202 55.05 6.71 0.34
CA ASN A 202 55.84 6.03 -0.69
C ASN A 202 55.72 6.66 -2.10
N GLY A 203 54.96 7.75 -2.28
CA GLY A 203 54.82 8.43 -3.56
C GLY A 203 54.05 7.65 -4.64
N THR A 204 53.28 6.62 -4.26
CA THR A 204 52.49 5.80 -5.19
C THR A 204 51.08 6.34 -5.47
N ILE A 205 50.62 7.34 -4.69
CA ILE A 205 49.35 8.05 -4.91
C ILE A 205 49.62 9.54 -4.74
N SER A 206 49.18 10.36 -5.71
CA SER A 206 49.12 11.82 -5.60
C SER A 206 47.68 12.25 -5.35
N LEU A 207 47.45 13.20 -4.45
CA LEU A 207 46.11 13.70 -4.11
C LEU A 207 45.96 15.17 -4.55
N PRO A 208 44.88 15.55 -5.25
CA PRO A 208 44.77 16.86 -5.91
C PRO A 208 44.27 17.97 -4.99
N PHE A 209 45.02 18.33 -3.95
CA PHE A 209 44.76 19.51 -3.13
C PHE A 209 46.05 20.23 -2.71
N GLY A 210 46.25 21.47 -3.19
CA GLY A 210 47.47 22.23 -2.89
C GLY A 210 47.62 23.57 -3.62
N GLY A 211 46.52 24.31 -3.88
CA GLY A 211 46.60 25.62 -4.50
C GLY A 211 47.16 26.69 -3.54
N THR A 212 48.41 27.11 -3.74
CA THR A 212 49.00 28.27 -3.05
C THR A 212 49.39 29.35 -4.05
N VAL A 213 48.77 30.53 -3.93
CA VAL A 213 49.15 31.73 -4.67
C VAL A 213 50.42 32.34 -4.07
N THR A 214 51.39 32.64 -4.93
CA THR A 214 52.48 33.59 -4.64
C THR A 214 52.69 34.48 -5.86
N GLU A 215 52.75 35.79 -5.63
CA GLU A 215 53.18 36.78 -6.62
C GLU A 215 54.72 36.84 -6.72
N GLU A 216 55.24 37.86 -7.43
CA GLU A 216 56.65 38.14 -7.72
C GLU A 216 57.32 37.23 -8.79
N THR A 217 58.04 37.75 -9.79
CA THR A 217 58.28 39.16 -10.18
C THR A 217 58.51 39.27 -11.69
N THR A 218 58.33 40.47 -12.24
CA THR A 218 58.78 40.81 -13.59
C THR A 218 60.30 40.93 -13.64
N ASP A 219 60.94 40.23 -14.57
CA ASP A 219 62.24 40.58 -15.14
C ASP A 219 62.17 40.35 -16.67
N GLU A 220 62.63 41.34 -17.44
CA GLU A 220 62.73 41.27 -18.90
C GLU A 220 64.16 40.85 -19.29
N GLU A 221 64.34 39.81 -20.11
CA GLU A 221 65.53 39.67 -20.97
C GLU A 221 65.18 39.04 -22.33
N GLU A 222 66.14 39.09 -23.25
CA GLU A 222 65.93 39.21 -24.70
C GLU A 222 66.39 37.97 -25.49
N SER A 223 65.62 37.56 -26.50
CA SER A 223 65.97 36.56 -27.54
C SER A 223 66.11 35.10 -27.02
N THR A 224 65.60 34.07 -27.69
CA THR A 224 65.58 33.83 -29.15
C THR A 224 64.30 33.13 -29.64
N GLU A 225 64.00 33.28 -30.92
CA GLU A 225 62.99 32.45 -31.60
C GLU A 225 63.34 30.95 -31.53
N ALA A 226 62.45 30.17 -30.92
CA ALA A 226 62.46 28.71 -31.01
C ALA A 226 61.02 28.25 -31.22
N THR A 227 60.61 28.12 -32.47
CA THR A 227 59.26 27.67 -32.86
C THR A 227 59.10 26.18 -32.57
N THR A 228 58.93 25.81 -31.30
CA THR A 228 58.28 24.55 -30.94
C THR A 228 56.80 24.68 -31.26
N GLU A 229 56.42 24.16 -32.43
CA GLU A 229 55.05 23.78 -32.72
C GLU A 229 54.66 22.72 -31.68
N ALA A 230 53.96 23.15 -30.62
CA ALA A 230 53.26 22.22 -29.77
C ALA A 230 52.16 21.61 -30.64
N GLU A 231 52.34 20.36 -31.06
CA GLU A 231 51.27 19.56 -31.62
C GLU A 231 50.21 19.39 -30.52
N THR A 232 49.27 20.33 -30.46
CA THR A 232 47.95 20.09 -29.90
C THR A 232 47.37 18.97 -30.73
N SER A 233 47.49 17.74 -30.24
CA SER A 233 46.82 16.57 -30.79
C SER A 233 45.33 16.83 -30.67
N THR A 234 44.74 17.42 -31.72
CA THR A 234 43.32 17.67 -31.83
C THR A 234 42.66 16.31 -31.81
N VAL A 235 42.10 15.94 -30.64
CA VAL A 235 41.27 14.75 -30.51
C VAL A 235 40.15 14.91 -31.53
N ASP A 236 40.08 14.01 -32.50
CA ASP A 236 38.99 14.02 -33.47
C ASP A 236 37.72 13.64 -32.71
N VAL A 237 36.91 14.66 -32.41
CA VAL A 237 35.75 14.57 -31.54
C VAL A 237 34.69 13.65 -32.16
N ASP A 238 34.62 13.61 -33.50
CA ASP A 238 33.68 12.76 -34.21
C ASP A 238 34.21 11.31 -34.32
N GLU A 239 35.53 11.08 -34.45
CA GLU A 239 36.10 9.73 -34.31
C GLU A 239 35.96 9.18 -32.89
N LEU A 240 36.18 10.01 -31.85
CA LEU A 240 36.02 9.63 -30.43
C LEU A 240 34.60 9.12 -30.13
N PHE A 241 33.58 9.80 -30.67
CA PHE A 241 32.18 9.53 -30.36
C PHE A 241 31.41 8.73 -31.41
N ALA A 242 31.97 8.40 -32.58
CA ALA A 242 31.24 7.74 -33.68
C ALA A 242 30.45 6.47 -33.29
N GLU A 243 31.01 5.61 -32.44
CA GLU A 243 30.31 4.41 -31.94
C GLU A 243 29.16 4.78 -30.98
N THR A 244 29.36 5.79 -30.15
CA THR A 244 28.39 6.31 -29.17
C THR A 244 27.25 7.07 -29.85
N ASP A 245 27.55 7.87 -30.88
CA ASP A 245 26.58 8.55 -31.73
C ASP A 245 25.72 7.52 -32.49
N THR A 246 26.32 6.42 -32.95
CA THR A 246 25.58 5.30 -33.56
C THR A 246 24.65 4.61 -32.56
N LEU A 247 25.07 4.46 -31.30
CA LEU A 247 24.24 3.92 -30.22
C LEU A 247 23.08 4.87 -29.85
N ALA A 248 23.36 6.18 -29.76
CA ALA A 248 22.37 7.21 -29.47
C ALA A 248 21.29 7.30 -30.56
N GLU A 249 21.67 7.34 -31.84
CA GLU A 249 20.73 7.35 -32.97
C GLU A 249 19.92 6.04 -33.07
N THR A 250 20.54 4.89 -32.74
CA THR A 250 19.81 3.61 -32.61
C THR A 250 18.75 3.71 -31.51
N GLY A 251 19.11 4.27 -30.35
CA GLY A 251 18.18 4.53 -29.25
C GLY A 251 17.02 5.46 -29.65
N LYS A 252 17.32 6.59 -30.30
CA LYS A 252 16.31 7.53 -30.84
C LYS A 252 15.35 6.86 -31.83
N GLY A 253 15.87 5.99 -32.70
CA GLY A 253 15.05 5.19 -33.61
C GLY A 253 14.11 4.23 -32.90
N GLN A 254 14.59 3.55 -31.85
CA GLN A 254 13.81 2.58 -31.09
C GLN A 254 12.73 3.23 -30.21
N ILE A 255 13.00 4.38 -29.58
CA ILE A 255 11.98 5.09 -28.76
C ILE A 255 10.81 5.65 -29.60
N ALA A 256 10.93 5.65 -30.93
CA ALA A 256 9.81 5.93 -31.83
C ALA A 256 8.77 4.78 -31.87
N VAL A 257 9.18 3.54 -31.54
CA VAL A 257 8.39 2.31 -31.68
C VAL A 257 7.99 1.77 -30.29
N ASP A 258 6.68 1.67 -30.03
CA ASP A 258 6.13 1.25 -28.72
C ASP A 258 6.69 -0.08 -28.20
N ALA A 259 6.96 -1.03 -29.11
CA ALA A 259 7.49 -2.36 -28.78
C ALA A 259 9.00 -2.39 -28.48
N GLU A 260 9.74 -1.35 -28.86
CA GLU A 260 11.21 -1.26 -28.74
C GLU A 260 11.65 -0.14 -27.77
N ILE A 261 10.70 0.64 -27.24
CA ILE A 261 10.97 1.82 -26.40
C ILE A 261 11.90 1.54 -25.21
N VAL A 262 11.77 0.36 -24.58
CA VAL A 262 12.60 -0.03 -23.42
C VAL A 262 14.04 -0.30 -23.86
N ASP A 263 14.25 -0.93 -25.02
CA ASP A 263 15.58 -1.13 -25.57
C ASP A 263 16.19 0.21 -26.03
N GLY A 264 15.38 1.11 -26.58
CA GLY A 264 15.78 2.48 -26.90
C GLY A 264 16.16 3.32 -25.68
N MET A 265 15.39 3.26 -24.60
CA MET A 265 15.70 3.88 -23.30
C MET A 265 17.02 3.36 -22.73
N ASN A 266 17.25 2.04 -22.79
CA ASN A 266 18.50 1.43 -22.34
C ASN A 266 19.71 1.90 -23.19
N ASN A 267 19.55 1.98 -24.51
CA ASN A 267 20.60 2.43 -25.42
C ASN A 267 20.93 3.92 -25.26
N LEU A 268 19.92 4.78 -25.02
CA LEU A 268 20.15 6.19 -24.71
C LEU A 268 20.88 6.39 -23.38
N ASN A 269 20.47 5.70 -22.31
CA ASN A 269 21.17 5.75 -21.03
C ASN A 269 22.62 5.24 -21.14
N ALA A 270 22.84 4.15 -21.89
CA ALA A 270 24.19 3.65 -22.18
C ALA A 270 25.05 4.68 -22.95
N ALA A 271 24.50 5.32 -23.98
CA ALA A 271 25.20 6.37 -24.72
C ALA A 271 25.56 7.57 -23.84
N ILE A 272 24.64 8.05 -22.99
CA ILE A 272 24.86 9.14 -22.03
C ILE A 272 26.05 8.84 -21.10
N GLN A 273 26.11 7.62 -20.54
CA GLN A 273 27.21 7.19 -19.68
C GLN A 273 28.54 7.04 -20.44
N GLU A 274 28.50 6.54 -21.67
CA GLU A 274 29.69 6.38 -22.52
C GLU A 274 30.25 7.73 -23.00
N TYR A 275 29.39 8.69 -23.38
CA TYR A 275 29.78 10.07 -23.67
C TYR A 275 30.51 10.71 -22.47
N ALA A 276 29.96 10.55 -21.27
CA ALA A 276 30.55 11.11 -20.05
C ALA A 276 31.91 10.46 -19.72
N SER A 277 32.02 9.13 -19.84
CA SER A 277 33.29 8.41 -19.62
C SER A 277 34.38 8.87 -20.59
N LYS A 278 34.08 8.92 -21.89
CA LYS A 278 35.04 9.34 -22.94
C LYS A 278 35.49 10.80 -22.77
N ALA A 279 34.61 11.69 -22.33
CA ALA A 279 34.97 13.08 -22.06
C ALA A 279 35.81 13.25 -20.78
N GLU A 280 35.54 12.46 -19.74
CA GLU A 280 36.39 12.37 -18.54
C GLU A 280 37.78 11.79 -18.87
N GLU A 281 37.84 10.74 -19.70
CA GLU A 281 39.08 10.13 -20.21
C GLU A 281 39.89 11.09 -21.10
N ALA A 282 39.23 11.96 -21.87
CA ALA A 282 39.86 13.03 -22.64
C ALA A 282 40.29 14.24 -21.77
N GLY A 283 39.79 14.36 -20.54
CA GLY A 283 40.06 15.47 -19.62
C GLY A 283 39.30 16.77 -19.96
N ASP A 284 38.30 16.72 -20.85
CA ASP A 284 37.51 17.87 -21.28
C ASP A 284 36.03 17.50 -21.45
N ILE A 285 35.23 17.88 -20.46
CA ILE A 285 33.77 17.65 -20.47
C ILE A 285 33.04 18.39 -21.60
N SER A 286 33.60 19.49 -22.12
CA SER A 286 32.93 20.32 -23.13
C SER A 286 32.69 19.58 -24.45
N LEU A 287 33.52 18.57 -24.74
CA LEU A 287 33.42 17.71 -25.92
C LEU A 287 32.09 16.92 -26.00
N ALA A 288 31.44 16.68 -24.86
CA ALA A 288 30.24 15.83 -24.77
C ALA A 288 28.95 16.58 -24.37
N VAL A 289 28.99 17.87 -24.02
CA VAL A 289 27.82 18.61 -23.47
C VAL A 289 26.60 18.51 -24.37
N ASP A 290 26.72 18.89 -25.65
CA ASP A 290 25.59 18.86 -26.60
C ASP A 290 25.06 17.44 -26.83
N ARG A 291 25.97 16.45 -26.94
CA ARG A 291 25.66 15.03 -27.16
C ARG A 291 24.91 14.42 -25.97
N ILE A 292 25.35 14.72 -24.75
CA ILE A 292 24.70 14.27 -23.50
C ILE A 292 23.33 14.92 -23.35
N ASN A 293 23.21 16.23 -23.56
CA ASN A 293 21.93 16.93 -23.41
C ASN A 293 20.88 16.42 -24.42
N ASP A 294 21.23 16.30 -25.71
CA ASP A 294 20.35 15.77 -26.75
C ASP A 294 19.93 14.31 -26.49
N ALA A 295 20.86 13.44 -26.09
CA ALA A 295 20.55 12.07 -25.70
C ALA A 295 19.68 11.99 -24.43
N TYR A 296 19.92 12.86 -23.44
CA TYR A 296 19.16 12.91 -22.19
C TYR A 296 17.72 13.44 -22.40
N VAL A 297 17.54 14.47 -23.23
CA VAL A 297 16.22 14.97 -23.65
C VAL A 297 15.43 13.87 -24.37
N ALA A 298 16.07 13.08 -25.24
CA ALA A 298 15.43 11.92 -25.86
C ALA A 298 15.07 10.82 -24.84
N TYR A 299 15.95 10.56 -23.86
CA TYR A 299 15.75 9.56 -22.80
C TYR A 299 14.55 9.90 -21.88
N ILE A 300 14.48 11.12 -21.34
CA ILE A 300 13.36 11.52 -20.47
C ILE A 300 12.03 11.58 -21.26
N THR A 301 12.08 11.98 -22.54
CA THR A 301 10.92 11.93 -23.44
C THR A 301 10.39 10.50 -23.61
N ALA A 302 11.28 9.52 -23.74
CA ALA A 302 10.92 8.12 -23.85
C ALA A 302 10.30 7.56 -22.55
N ILE A 303 10.81 7.95 -21.38
CA ILE A 303 10.23 7.59 -20.08
C ILE A 303 8.81 8.13 -19.94
N VAL A 304 8.56 9.39 -20.29
CA VAL A 304 7.21 9.98 -20.26
C VAL A 304 6.25 9.21 -21.17
N ARG A 305 6.69 8.79 -22.37
CA ARG A 305 5.90 7.92 -23.26
C ARG A 305 5.70 6.49 -22.70
N HIS A 306 6.70 5.92 -22.02
CA HIS A 306 6.58 4.60 -21.41
C HIS A 306 5.58 4.59 -20.25
N LYS A 307 5.65 5.60 -19.37
CA LYS A 307 4.62 5.93 -18.36
C LYS A 307 3.21 5.94 -18.96
N ASP A 308 3.00 6.61 -20.08
CA ASP A 308 1.66 6.72 -20.69
C ASP A 308 1.15 5.37 -21.21
N MET A 309 2.04 4.53 -21.77
CA MET A 309 1.67 3.17 -22.17
C MET A 309 1.40 2.22 -20.99
N LEU A 310 2.19 2.30 -19.93
CA LEU A 310 2.00 1.51 -18.71
C LEU A 310 0.70 1.92 -17.98
N SER A 311 0.45 3.23 -17.83
CA SER A 311 -0.70 3.78 -17.11
C SER A 311 -2.02 3.76 -17.90
N ALA A 312 -1.98 3.42 -19.20
CA ALA A 312 -3.17 3.09 -20.00
C ALA A 312 -3.79 1.70 -19.68
N SER A 313 -3.11 0.90 -18.83
CA SER A 313 -3.62 -0.39 -18.35
C SER A 313 -4.50 -0.24 -17.09
N THR A 314 -4.95 -1.36 -16.51
CA THR A 314 -5.73 -1.36 -15.26
C THR A 314 -4.91 -0.79 -14.10
N LEU A 315 -5.55 -0.03 -13.20
CA LEU A 315 -4.96 0.39 -11.91
C LEU A 315 -4.27 -0.79 -11.20
N SER A 316 -2.98 -0.64 -10.95
CA SER A 316 -2.12 -1.62 -10.27
C SER A 316 -1.01 -0.90 -9.51
N GLY A 317 -0.84 -1.24 -8.23
CA GLY A 317 0.18 -0.62 -7.39
C GLY A 317 1.59 -0.89 -7.92
N ALA A 318 1.83 -2.11 -8.43
CA ALA A 318 3.11 -2.49 -9.01
C ALA A 318 3.48 -1.63 -10.24
N ILE A 319 2.50 -1.28 -11.08
CA ILE A 319 2.74 -0.44 -12.27
C ILE A 319 3.02 1.01 -11.85
N TYR A 320 2.24 1.56 -10.90
CA TYR A 320 2.50 2.89 -10.34
C TYR A 320 3.91 3.02 -9.76
N LYS A 321 4.34 2.05 -8.94
CA LYS A 321 5.68 2.04 -8.34
C LYS A 321 6.80 1.91 -9.39
N GLN A 322 6.60 1.07 -10.41
CA GLN A 322 7.56 0.93 -11.51
C GLN A 322 7.76 2.26 -12.26
N ILE A 323 6.67 2.95 -12.58
CA ILE A 323 6.70 4.28 -13.22
C ILE A 323 7.46 5.29 -12.35
N LEU A 324 7.17 5.37 -11.05
CA LEU A 324 7.87 6.31 -10.17
C LEU A 324 9.37 6.03 -10.08
N ILE A 325 9.77 4.76 -9.97
CA ILE A 325 11.20 4.37 -9.96
C ILE A 325 11.89 4.79 -11.27
N GLU A 326 11.28 4.54 -12.43
CA GLU A 326 11.87 4.94 -13.74
C GLU A 326 12.01 6.46 -13.90
N MET A 327 11.10 7.25 -13.32
CA MET A 327 11.18 8.71 -13.32
C MET A 327 12.19 9.24 -12.30
N ASP A 328 12.32 8.61 -11.13
CA ASP A 328 13.29 8.98 -10.10
C ASP A 328 14.73 8.59 -10.47
N ASP A 329 14.95 7.40 -11.05
CA ASP A 329 16.27 6.98 -11.57
C ASP A 329 16.77 7.94 -12.66
N ALA A 330 15.88 8.48 -13.49
CA ALA A 330 16.22 9.42 -14.56
C ALA A 330 16.42 10.87 -14.07
N ALA A 331 15.72 11.30 -13.02
CA ALA A 331 16.03 12.55 -12.33
C ALA A 331 17.39 12.47 -11.63
N ALA A 332 17.68 11.35 -10.94
CA ALA A 332 18.97 11.10 -10.31
C ALA A 332 20.14 11.02 -11.32
N LEU A 333 19.89 10.51 -12.53
CA LEU A 333 20.84 10.63 -13.65
C LEU A 333 21.10 12.09 -14.04
N GLY A 334 20.06 12.93 -14.05
CA GLY A 334 20.19 14.36 -14.30
C GLY A 334 21.04 15.06 -13.24
N ASP A 335 20.84 14.71 -11.97
CA ASP A 335 21.64 15.25 -10.84
C ASP A 335 23.11 14.81 -10.90
N ASP A 336 23.40 13.55 -11.28
CA ASP A 336 24.77 13.05 -11.49
C ASP A 336 25.47 13.77 -12.66
N LEU A 337 24.76 14.01 -13.76
CA LEU A 337 25.27 14.79 -14.90
C LEU A 337 25.53 16.25 -14.52
N ALA A 338 24.60 16.90 -13.80
CA ALA A 338 24.77 18.26 -13.29
C ALA A 338 25.94 18.37 -12.30
N ALA A 339 26.13 17.38 -11.42
CA ALA A 339 27.27 17.30 -10.49
C ALA A 339 28.63 17.13 -11.21
N LYS A 340 28.63 16.55 -12.42
CA LYS A 340 29.79 16.44 -13.31
C LYS A 340 30.02 17.69 -14.20
N GLY A 341 29.11 18.68 -14.14
CA GLY A 341 29.21 19.93 -14.88
C GLY A 341 28.51 19.95 -16.24
N TYR A 342 27.66 18.97 -16.55
CA TYR A 342 26.83 18.99 -17.76
C TYR A 342 25.53 19.76 -17.52
N GLU A 343 25.17 20.68 -18.42
CA GLU A 343 23.87 21.35 -18.37
C GLU A 343 22.78 20.43 -18.96
N VAL A 344 21.84 20.00 -18.11
CA VAL A 344 20.67 19.18 -18.47
C VAL A 344 19.41 19.70 -17.79
N ASP A 345 18.27 19.63 -18.49
CA ASP A 345 16.95 20.04 -17.97
C ASP A 345 15.99 18.85 -17.91
N TYR A 346 15.53 18.51 -16.70
CA TYR A 346 14.51 17.49 -16.44
C TYR A 346 13.21 18.06 -15.83
N SER A 347 13.01 19.38 -15.83
CA SER A 347 11.82 20.03 -15.26
C SER A 347 10.50 19.52 -15.87
N SER A 348 10.53 19.10 -17.14
CA SER A 348 9.43 18.44 -17.85
C SER A 348 9.13 17.03 -17.30
N LEU A 349 10.16 16.26 -16.93
CA LEU A 349 10.03 14.96 -16.28
C LEU A 349 9.41 15.10 -14.88
N THR A 350 9.88 16.07 -14.08
CA THR A 350 9.31 16.37 -12.75
C THR A 350 7.84 16.76 -12.87
N SER A 351 7.50 17.66 -13.80
CA SER A 351 6.11 18.08 -14.04
C SER A 351 5.22 16.89 -14.44
N ALA A 352 5.70 16.03 -15.34
CA ALA A 352 5.00 14.82 -15.76
C ALA A 352 4.87 13.75 -14.64
N LYS A 353 5.78 13.76 -13.66
CA LYS A 353 5.72 12.89 -12.47
C LYS A 353 4.63 13.38 -11.51
N ASP A 354 4.59 14.68 -11.22
CA ASP A 354 3.60 15.28 -10.32
C ASP A 354 2.17 15.17 -10.90
N GLU A 355 2.00 15.43 -12.20
CA GLU A 355 0.74 15.19 -12.92
C GLU A 355 0.32 13.71 -12.87
N PHE A 356 1.27 12.78 -12.98
CA PHE A 356 0.99 11.35 -12.87
C PHE A 356 0.60 10.94 -11.45
N ILE A 357 1.34 11.37 -10.43
CA ILE A 357 1.02 11.10 -9.01
C ILE A 357 -0.39 11.60 -8.69
N LYS A 358 -0.73 12.83 -9.09
CA LYS A 358 -2.07 13.36 -8.92
C LYS A 358 -3.11 12.58 -9.71
N SER A 359 -2.96 12.44 -11.02
CA SER A 359 -3.92 11.73 -11.88
C SER A 359 -4.13 10.27 -11.47
N TYR A 360 -3.13 9.61 -10.89
CA TYR A 360 -3.25 8.26 -10.33
C TYR A 360 -3.96 8.27 -8.97
N THR A 361 -3.60 9.20 -8.08
CA THR A 361 -4.27 9.42 -6.79
C THR A 361 -5.76 9.68 -6.99
N ASP A 362 -6.13 10.61 -7.87
CA ASP A 362 -7.53 10.96 -8.22
C ASP A 362 -8.35 9.72 -8.62
N LYS A 363 -7.76 8.83 -9.44
CA LYS A 363 -8.41 7.58 -9.90
C LYS A 363 -8.57 6.56 -8.78
N VAL A 364 -7.56 6.39 -7.93
CA VAL A 364 -7.63 5.46 -6.79
C VAL A 364 -8.60 5.98 -5.72
N VAL A 365 -8.57 7.28 -5.44
CA VAL A 365 -9.56 7.98 -4.60
C VAL A 365 -10.97 7.74 -5.13
N SER A 366 -11.23 7.99 -6.41
CA SER A 366 -12.54 7.77 -7.03
C SER A 366 -13.02 6.32 -6.90
N ALA A 367 -12.12 5.34 -7.10
CA ALA A 367 -12.45 3.92 -6.96
C ALA A 367 -12.75 3.50 -5.50
N PHE A 368 -12.12 4.13 -4.50
CA PHE A 368 -12.48 3.95 -3.10
C PHE A 368 -13.80 4.65 -2.73
N ASP A 369 -14.06 5.83 -3.29
CA ASP A 369 -15.24 6.64 -2.94
C ASP A 369 -16.51 6.14 -3.66
N GLU A 370 -16.39 5.46 -4.81
CA GLU A 370 -17.50 4.68 -5.39
C GLU A 370 -17.85 3.45 -4.52
N PHE A 371 -16.85 2.83 -3.88
CA PHE A 371 -17.07 1.66 -3.01
C PHE A 371 -17.98 1.98 -1.82
N THR A 372 -17.89 3.17 -1.22
CA THR A 372 -18.73 3.56 -0.07
C THR A 372 -20.21 3.76 -0.45
N LYS A 373 -20.51 3.91 -1.75
CA LYS A 373 -21.85 4.24 -2.28
C LYS A 373 -22.59 3.01 -2.86
N GLY A 374 -21.97 1.84 -2.91
CA GLY A 374 -22.51 0.63 -3.58
C GLY A 374 -23.08 -0.45 -2.66
N GLN A 375 -24.25 -1.02 -3.00
CA GLN A 375 -24.88 -2.11 -2.20
C GLN A 375 -24.31 -3.52 -2.41
N MET A 376 -23.53 -3.78 -3.47
CA MET A 376 -23.13 -5.14 -3.87
C MET A 376 -21.67 -5.19 -4.34
N TRP A 377 -20.75 -5.52 -3.43
CA TRP A 377 -19.33 -5.70 -3.74
C TRP A 377 -18.99 -7.06 -4.38
N SER A 378 -17.88 -7.10 -5.12
CA SER A 378 -17.04 -8.30 -5.19
C SER A 378 -15.93 -8.17 -4.15
N ARG A 379 -15.89 -9.08 -3.16
CA ARG A 379 -14.82 -9.13 -2.15
C ARG A 379 -13.42 -9.18 -2.80
N THR A 380 -13.32 -9.74 -4.01
CA THR A 380 -12.09 -9.84 -4.80
C THR A 380 -11.66 -8.51 -5.41
N GLU A 381 -12.58 -7.64 -5.83
CA GLU A 381 -12.23 -6.39 -6.51
C GLU A 381 -11.67 -5.38 -5.50
N CYS A 382 -12.35 -5.21 -4.36
CA CYS A 382 -11.82 -4.43 -3.24
C CYS A 382 -10.50 -5.02 -2.71
N TRP A 383 -10.38 -6.35 -2.62
CA TRP A 383 -9.13 -6.99 -2.18
C TRP A 383 -7.99 -6.77 -3.17
N ASN A 384 -8.22 -6.88 -4.48
CA ASN A 384 -7.17 -6.67 -5.48
C ASN A 384 -6.63 -5.24 -5.43
N LEU A 385 -7.51 -4.23 -5.34
CA LEU A 385 -7.09 -2.84 -5.14
C LEU A 385 -6.28 -2.70 -3.84
N MET A 386 -6.87 -3.06 -2.70
CA MET A 386 -6.23 -2.90 -1.38
C MET A 386 -4.92 -3.69 -1.21
N SER A 387 -4.82 -4.90 -1.77
CA SER A 387 -3.64 -5.76 -1.54
C SER A 387 -2.41 -5.37 -2.35
N GLU A 388 -2.57 -4.56 -3.40
CA GLU A 388 -1.44 -3.93 -4.10
C GLU A 388 -1.09 -2.53 -3.56
N THR A 389 -1.94 -1.95 -2.70
CA THR A 389 -1.82 -0.53 -2.30
C THR A 389 -0.69 -0.24 -1.30
N PRO A 390 -0.61 -0.84 -0.08
CA PRO A 390 0.35 -0.40 0.96
C PRO A 390 1.82 -0.50 0.59
N ASP A 391 2.23 -1.55 -0.11
CA ASP A 391 3.64 -1.74 -0.47
C ASP A 391 4.09 -0.83 -1.64
N ASN A 392 3.17 -0.13 -2.30
CA ASN A 392 3.45 0.47 -3.61
C ASN A 392 2.89 1.89 -3.87
N MET A 393 1.77 2.30 -3.27
CA MET A 393 1.08 3.54 -3.66
C MET A 393 1.39 4.75 -2.77
N PHE A 394 1.84 4.54 -1.54
CA PHE A 394 2.16 5.59 -0.57
C PHE A 394 3.32 5.19 0.34
N ASP A 395 3.93 6.16 1.03
CA ASP A 395 4.78 5.86 2.18
C ASP A 395 3.92 5.42 3.37
N ASN A 396 4.29 4.33 4.03
CA ASN A 396 3.61 3.86 5.24
C ASN A 396 3.97 4.68 6.48
N SER A 397 5.02 5.52 6.42
CA SER A 397 5.36 6.48 7.48
C SER A 397 4.48 7.75 7.44
N ASP A 398 3.95 8.10 6.26
CA ASP A 398 2.95 9.16 6.10
C ASP A 398 1.57 8.66 6.55
N LEU A 399 1.32 8.74 7.86
CA LEU A 399 0.09 8.25 8.48
C LEU A 399 -1.15 9.01 7.98
N ASP A 400 -1.00 10.24 7.51
CA ASP A 400 -2.08 11.10 7.04
C ASP A 400 -2.17 11.20 5.51
N ASN A 401 -1.53 10.25 4.80
CA ASN A 401 -1.68 10.13 3.36
C ASN A 401 -3.15 9.85 2.96
N PRO A 402 -3.74 10.60 2.00
CA PRO A 402 -5.14 10.40 1.58
C PRO A 402 -5.45 8.99 1.04
N LEU A 403 -4.45 8.29 0.47
CA LEU A 403 -4.59 6.91 0.00
C LEU A 403 -4.44 5.90 1.14
N ARG A 404 -3.56 6.15 2.13
CA ARG A 404 -3.40 5.29 3.32
C ARG A 404 -4.67 5.25 4.15
N LEU A 405 -5.28 6.40 4.39
CA LEU A 405 -6.49 6.50 5.20
C LEU A 405 -7.71 5.90 4.49
N ARG A 406 -7.81 6.02 3.16
CA ARG A 406 -8.80 5.29 2.36
C ARG A 406 -8.59 3.77 2.41
N TYR A 407 -7.34 3.30 2.31
CA TYR A 407 -6.99 1.89 2.49
C TYR A 407 -7.41 1.38 3.90
N ALA A 408 -7.06 2.09 4.98
CA ALA A 408 -7.40 1.72 6.34
C ALA A 408 -8.93 1.67 6.58
N TYR A 409 -9.66 2.62 5.99
CA TYR A 409 -11.12 2.66 6.02
C TYR A 409 -11.76 1.52 5.22
N ALA A 410 -11.29 1.26 3.99
CA ALA A 410 -11.78 0.15 3.17
C ALA A 410 -11.48 -1.22 3.79
N LEU A 411 -10.31 -1.37 4.42
CA LEU A 411 -9.93 -2.55 5.20
C LEU A 411 -10.89 -2.79 6.37
N SER A 412 -11.27 -1.72 7.08
CA SER A 412 -12.25 -1.76 8.18
C SER A 412 -13.58 -2.39 7.73
N TRP A 413 -14.16 -1.88 6.64
CA TRP A 413 -15.38 -2.41 6.05
C TRP A 413 -15.23 -3.83 5.49
N TRP A 414 -14.10 -4.15 4.87
CA TRP A 414 -13.81 -5.50 4.37
C TRP A 414 -13.75 -6.52 5.52
N ILE A 415 -13.11 -6.16 6.64
CA ILE A 415 -13.05 -6.99 7.86
C ILE A 415 -14.42 -7.14 8.51
N GLN A 416 -15.19 -6.05 8.66
CA GLN A 416 -16.58 -6.06 9.16
C GLN A 416 -17.44 -7.05 8.34
N LYS A 417 -17.45 -6.92 7.01
CA LYS A 417 -18.23 -7.79 6.10
C LYS A 417 -17.71 -9.23 6.04
N GLN A 418 -16.43 -9.46 6.30
CA GLN A 418 -15.88 -10.81 6.47
C GLN A 418 -16.34 -11.44 7.80
N ILE A 419 -16.29 -10.68 8.91
CA ILE A 419 -16.74 -11.12 10.23
C ILE A 419 -18.24 -11.43 10.23
N GLU A 420 -19.08 -10.57 9.65
CA GLU A 420 -20.52 -10.83 9.46
C GLU A 420 -20.75 -12.17 8.74
N SER A 421 -19.97 -12.45 7.69
CA SER A 421 -20.03 -13.72 6.95
C SER A 421 -19.64 -14.92 7.82
N GLU A 422 -18.56 -14.80 8.58
CA GLU A 422 -17.96 -15.87 9.40
C GLU A 422 -18.79 -16.18 10.66
N LEU A 423 -19.47 -15.17 11.23
CA LEU A 423 -20.44 -15.33 12.31
C LEU A 423 -21.71 -16.01 11.77
N ALA A 424 -22.24 -15.56 10.62
CA ALA A 424 -23.41 -16.16 10.00
C ALA A 424 -23.20 -17.62 9.55
N SER A 425 -21.96 -18.01 9.21
CA SER A 425 -21.59 -19.40 8.92
C SER A 425 -21.14 -20.21 10.15
N GLY A 426 -21.16 -19.63 11.36
CA GLY A 426 -20.68 -20.27 12.60
C GLY A 426 -19.20 -20.68 12.56
N THR A 427 -18.41 -20.03 11.70
CA THR A 427 -16.99 -20.31 11.45
C THR A 427 -16.09 -19.53 12.42
N ILE A 428 -16.59 -18.44 12.98
CA ILE A 428 -15.96 -17.68 14.07
C ILE A 428 -16.98 -17.48 15.21
N THR A 429 -16.49 -17.27 16.44
CA THR A 429 -17.31 -16.85 17.59
C THR A 429 -17.27 -15.32 17.74
N THR A 430 -18.13 -14.74 18.59
CA THR A 430 -18.04 -13.32 18.96
C THR A 430 -16.66 -12.97 19.52
N LYS A 431 -16.13 -13.76 20.48
CA LYS A 431 -14.75 -13.59 20.96
C LYS A 431 -13.71 -13.66 19.83
N GLY A 432 -13.85 -14.60 18.90
CA GLY A 432 -12.96 -14.71 17.75
C GLY A 432 -13.03 -13.50 16.82
N ALA A 433 -14.22 -12.92 16.64
CA ALA A 433 -14.41 -11.67 15.89
C ALA A 433 -13.74 -10.48 16.60
N ALA A 434 -13.86 -10.36 17.93
CA ALA A 434 -13.14 -9.36 18.71
C ALA A 434 -11.62 -9.52 18.58
N ILE A 435 -11.08 -10.73 18.78
CA ILE A 435 -9.65 -11.06 18.61
C ILE A 435 -9.15 -10.64 17.21
N LYS A 436 -9.95 -10.94 16.17
CA LYS A 436 -9.64 -10.60 14.79
C LYS A 436 -9.60 -9.08 14.54
N ILE A 437 -10.50 -8.30 15.15
CA ILE A 437 -10.44 -6.83 15.07
C ILE A 437 -9.22 -6.31 15.83
N GLY A 438 -8.98 -6.76 17.07
CA GLY A 438 -7.84 -6.34 17.88
C GLY A 438 -6.50 -6.60 17.20
N GLY A 439 -6.37 -7.71 16.48
CA GLY A 439 -5.15 -8.04 15.72
C GLY A 439 -4.90 -7.21 14.44
N MET A 440 -5.80 -6.30 14.07
CA MET A 440 -5.68 -5.43 12.89
C MET A 440 -6.01 -3.95 13.16
N ILE A 441 -6.35 -3.58 14.41
CA ILE A 441 -6.93 -2.26 14.71
C ILE A 441 -5.97 -1.09 14.40
N GLU A 442 -4.67 -1.29 14.58
CA GLU A 442 -3.60 -0.36 14.20
C GLU A 442 -3.49 -0.18 12.68
N THR A 443 -3.58 -1.28 11.90
CA THR A 443 -3.60 -1.26 10.43
C THR A 443 -4.86 -0.58 9.87
N MET A 444 -5.94 -0.56 10.66
CA MET A 444 -7.18 0.16 10.38
C MET A 444 -7.16 1.60 10.94
N ASP A 445 -5.97 2.14 11.26
CA ASP A 445 -5.72 3.48 11.85
C ASP A 445 -6.60 3.78 13.08
N TYR A 446 -6.89 2.76 13.89
CA TYR A 446 -7.80 2.81 15.04
C TYR A 446 -9.22 3.31 14.71
N ASN A 447 -9.73 3.00 13.52
CA ASN A 447 -11.07 3.39 13.05
C ASN A 447 -12.15 3.17 14.14
N PRO A 448 -12.84 4.23 14.61
CA PRO A 448 -13.84 4.14 15.68
C PRO A 448 -14.98 3.15 15.42
N MET A 449 -15.40 2.92 14.17
CA MET A 449 -16.38 1.87 13.84
C MET A 449 -15.87 0.50 14.29
N MET A 450 -14.60 0.20 14.04
CA MET A 450 -14.01 -1.10 14.40
C MET A 450 -13.79 -1.23 15.90
N ILE A 451 -13.44 -0.15 16.60
CA ILE A 451 -13.39 -0.12 18.07
C ILE A 451 -14.78 -0.42 18.67
N ASN A 452 -15.85 0.18 18.13
CA ASN A 452 -17.22 -0.06 18.58
C ASN A 452 -17.66 -1.53 18.35
N TYR A 453 -17.37 -2.10 17.18
CA TYR A 453 -17.62 -3.52 16.88
C TYR A 453 -16.84 -4.46 17.82
N TYR A 454 -15.57 -4.15 18.13
CA TYR A 454 -14.78 -4.90 19.11
C TYR A 454 -15.45 -4.90 20.50
N ILE A 455 -15.88 -3.73 20.98
CA ILE A 455 -16.56 -3.58 22.27
C ILE A 455 -17.86 -4.41 22.30
N SER A 456 -18.67 -4.37 21.24
CA SER A 456 -19.89 -5.20 21.14
C SER A 456 -19.55 -6.69 21.26
N TYR A 457 -18.61 -7.18 20.46
CA TYR A 457 -18.26 -8.61 20.43
C TYR A 457 -17.59 -9.12 21.71
N MET A 458 -16.85 -8.28 22.44
CA MET A 458 -16.32 -8.62 23.77
C MET A 458 -17.44 -8.73 24.80
N ASN A 459 -18.37 -7.77 24.82
CA ASN A 459 -19.54 -7.81 25.71
C ASN A 459 -20.45 -9.02 25.41
N ASP A 460 -20.72 -9.32 24.14
CA ASP A 460 -21.47 -10.51 23.71
C ASP A 460 -20.77 -11.84 24.08
N ALA A 461 -19.44 -11.82 24.23
CA ALA A 461 -18.67 -12.97 24.72
C ALA A 461 -18.59 -13.05 26.26
N GLY A 462 -18.99 -12.00 26.99
CA GLY A 462 -18.82 -11.89 28.44
C GLY A 462 -17.37 -11.63 28.87
N GLU A 463 -16.54 -11.06 27.99
CA GLU A 463 -15.13 -10.76 28.22
C GLU A 463 -14.95 -9.28 28.62
N ASP A 464 -13.95 -8.97 29.44
CA ASP A 464 -13.67 -7.59 29.86
C ASP A 464 -13.06 -6.77 28.71
N CYS A 465 -13.66 -5.62 28.43
CA CYS A 465 -13.18 -4.62 27.48
C CYS A 465 -13.22 -3.19 28.05
N THR A 466 -13.26 -3.05 29.38
CA THR A 466 -13.47 -1.76 30.08
C THR A 466 -12.46 -0.68 29.67
N GLU A 467 -11.18 -1.03 29.49
CA GLU A 467 -10.14 -0.08 29.03
C GLU A 467 -10.42 0.43 27.60
N VAL A 468 -10.83 -0.47 26.69
CA VAL A 468 -11.16 -0.13 25.30
C VAL A 468 -12.45 0.70 25.23
N SER A 469 -13.45 0.40 26.06
CA SER A 469 -14.67 1.21 26.16
C SER A 469 -14.39 2.62 26.66
N GLN A 470 -13.56 2.77 27.70
CA GLN A 470 -13.15 4.09 28.21
C GLN A 470 -12.37 4.87 27.16
N ALA A 471 -11.48 4.21 26.41
CA ALA A 471 -10.76 4.85 25.31
C ALA A 471 -11.68 5.29 24.16
N TYR A 472 -12.70 4.48 23.82
CA TYR A 472 -13.72 4.87 22.85
C TYR A 472 -14.55 6.07 23.34
N ASP A 473 -14.97 6.07 24.59
CA ASP A 473 -15.69 7.20 25.20
C ASP A 473 -14.82 8.48 25.18
N ASP A 474 -13.52 8.38 25.46
CA ASP A 474 -12.58 9.50 25.35
C ASP A 474 -12.49 10.03 23.90
N ILE A 475 -12.50 9.17 22.87
CA ILE A 475 -12.54 9.58 21.45
C ILE A 475 -13.83 10.35 21.13
N VAL A 476 -14.99 9.83 21.54
CA VAL A 476 -16.29 10.51 21.30
C VAL A 476 -16.31 11.88 21.99
N ASN A 477 -15.77 11.97 23.21
CA ASN A 477 -15.64 13.24 23.94
C ASN A 477 -14.66 14.22 23.28
N GLN A 478 -13.53 13.75 22.74
CA GLN A 478 -12.55 14.58 22.03
C GLN A 478 -13.16 15.18 20.75
N LEU A 479 -13.81 14.37 19.91
CA LEU A 479 -14.45 14.82 18.68
C LEU A 479 -15.57 15.82 18.98
N SER A 480 -16.37 15.57 20.02
CA SER A 480 -17.43 16.49 20.46
C SER A 480 -16.89 17.84 20.94
N GLN A 481 -15.76 17.87 21.65
CA GLN A 481 -15.15 19.11 22.15
C GLN A 481 -14.42 19.93 21.08
N THR A 482 -13.91 19.29 20.02
CA THR A 482 -13.02 19.93 19.03
C THR A 482 -13.65 20.14 17.65
N GLN A 483 -14.47 19.19 17.18
CA GLN A 483 -15.19 19.26 15.91
C GLN A 483 -16.71 19.48 16.08
N GLY A 484 -17.23 19.41 17.30
CA GLY A 484 -18.59 19.86 17.62
C GLY A 484 -19.72 18.85 17.37
N PHE A 485 -19.41 17.57 17.12
CA PHE A 485 -20.39 16.50 16.92
C PHE A 485 -20.16 15.32 17.87
N VAL A 486 -21.23 14.64 18.28
CA VAL A 486 -21.16 13.39 19.06
C VAL A 486 -21.20 12.20 18.11
N LEU A 487 -20.07 11.51 17.96
CA LEU A 487 -19.98 10.30 17.13
C LEU A 487 -20.90 9.19 17.66
N GLY A 488 -21.64 8.54 16.76
CA GLY A 488 -22.66 7.55 17.09
C GLY A 488 -24.03 8.11 17.48
N GLN A 489 -24.16 9.44 17.63
CA GLN A 489 -25.43 10.13 17.90
C GLN A 489 -25.78 11.12 16.78
N ASP A 490 -24.90 12.08 16.51
CA ASP A 490 -25.11 13.14 15.52
C ASP A 490 -24.64 12.69 14.12
N ILE A 491 -23.58 11.86 14.08
CA ILE A 491 -23.11 11.14 12.88
C ILE A 491 -23.11 9.64 13.21
N SER A 492 -23.82 8.83 12.42
CA SER A 492 -23.81 7.37 12.58
C SER A 492 -22.49 6.75 12.10
N LEU A 493 -22.04 5.66 12.73
CA LEU A 493 -20.73 5.04 12.46
C LEU A 493 -20.58 4.51 11.02
N ASP A 494 -21.68 4.11 10.39
CA ASP A 494 -21.73 3.68 8.98
C ASP A 494 -21.69 4.86 7.98
N HIS A 495 -21.91 6.09 8.45
CA HIS A 495 -21.83 7.34 7.68
C HIS A 495 -20.60 8.20 8.09
N PHE A 496 -19.73 7.68 8.96
CA PHE A 496 -18.56 8.38 9.47
C PHE A 496 -17.29 8.03 8.67
N TRP A 497 -16.96 8.87 7.71
CA TRP A 497 -15.84 8.68 6.79
C TRP A 497 -14.58 9.29 7.40
N TYR A 498 -13.83 8.47 8.16
CA TYR A 498 -12.65 8.86 8.96
C TYR A 498 -11.60 9.74 8.25
N PHE A 499 -11.55 9.72 6.91
CA PHE A 499 -10.64 10.47 6.04
C PHE A 499 -11.25 11.74 5.38
N ASN A 500 -12.49 12.14 5.70
CA ASN A 500 -13.23 13.13 4.88
C ASN A 500 -12.84 14.61 5.09
N ASP A 501 -11.72 14.88 5.75
CA ASP A 501 -11.16 16.21 6.05
C ASP A 501 -10.31 16.80 4.90
N PHE A 502 -9.81 15.97 3.98
CA PHE A 502 -8.97 16.42 2.86
C PHE A 502 -9.78 17.25 1.85
N GLY A 503 -9.69 18.57 1.85
CA GLY A 503 -10.58 19.43 1.05
C GLY A 503 -10.64 19.18 -0.48
N GLU A 504 -9.59 18.63 -1.12
CA GLU A 504 -9.64 18.19 -2.53
C GLU A 504 -10.08 16.73 -2.69
N TYR A 505 -9.92 15.92 -1.64
CA TYR A 505 -10.26 14.49 -1.60
C TYR A 505 -11.33 14.18 -0.53
N SER A 506 -12.28 15.10 -0.32
CA SER A 506 -13.44 14.90 0.55
C SER A 506 -14.57 14.38 -0.31
N GLY A 507 -14.95 13.12 -0.09
CA GLY A 507 -16.06 12.51 -0.81
C GLY A 507 -17.39 13.19 -0.48
N ASP A 508 -18.29 13.20 -1.46
CA ASP A 508 -19.51 14.01 -1.42
C ASP A 508 -20.44 13.67 -0.24
N MET A 509 -20.72 14.67 0.60
CA MET A 509 -21.83 14.67 1.56
C MET A 509 -22.95 15.56 1.01
N GLU A 510 -24.20 15.10 1.02
CA GLU A 510 -25.34 15.84 0.42
C GLU A 510 -25.61 17.22 1.05
N ASP A 511 -25.15 17.43 2.28
CA ASP A 511 -25.26 18.69 3.04
C ASP A 511 -23.98 19.54 3.03
N GLY A 512 -22.90 19.07 2.41
CA GLY A 512 -21.58 19.71 2.41
C GLY A 512 -20.84 19.65 3.76
N SER A 513 -21.25 18.77 4.68
CA SER A 513 -20.59 18.59 5.97
C SER A 513 -19.32 17.72 5.90
N THR A 514 -18.46 17.85 6.91
CA THR A 514 -17.18 17.12 7.01
C THR A 514 -17.30 15.96 8.00
N ASN A 515 -17.97 14.88 7.61
CA ASN A 515 -18.21 13.70 8.47
C ASN A 515 -16.97 12.80 8.65
N GLY A 516 -15.84 13.41 9.03
CA GLY A 516 -14.54 12.75 9.24
C GLY A 516 -13.75 13.35 10.41
N VAL A 517 -12.46 13.00 10.52
CA VAL A 517 -11.58 13.41 11.62
C VAL A 517 -10.49 14.34 11.08
N THR A 518 -10.20 15.46 11.76
CA THR A 518 -9.05 16.32 11.36
C THR A 518 -7.70 15.65 11.67
N PRO A 519 -6.59 16.05 11.03
CA PRO A 519 -5.29 15.40 11.24
C PRO A 519 -4.84 15.41 12.71
N GLU A 520 -5.10 16.51 13.44
CA GLU A 520 -4.77 16.64 14.86
C GLU A 520 -5.53 15.63 15.71
N ASN A 521 -6.81 15.42 15.41
CA ASN A 521 -7.63 14.44 16.11
C ASN A 521 -7.28 13.00 15.71
N ARG A 522 -6.87 12.73 14.46
CA ARG A 522 -6.35 11.40 14.10
C ARG A 522 -5.08 11.08 14.86
N GLN A 523 -4.13 12.02 14.96
CA GLN A 523 -2.95 11.81 15.76
C GLN A 523 -3.28 11.62 17.25
N TRP A 524 -4.21 12.41 17.80
CA TRP A 524 -4.69 12.22 19.16
C TRP A 524 -5.32 10.84 19.38
N ILE A 525 -6.10 10.32 18.41
CA ILE A 525 -6.68 8.97 18.47
C ILE A 525 -5.56 7.92 18.50
N ARG A 526 -4.56 8.03 17.61
CA ARG A 526 -3.39 7.13 17.60
C ARG A 526 -2.67 7.15 18.95
N ASP A 527 -2.37 8.33 19.50
CA ASP A 527 -1.70 8.48 20.80
C ASP A 527 -2.54 7.89 21.96
N ARG A 528 -3.86 8.13 21.95
CA ARG A 528 -4.80 7.61 22.95
C ARG A 528 -4.92 6.09 22.89
N MET A 529 -4.87 5.49 21.70
CA MET A 529 -5.09 4.06 21.46
C MET A 529 -3.81 3.22 21.48
N ALA A 530 -2.63 3.81 21.21
CA ALA A 530 -1.34 3.13 21.32
C ALA A 530 -1.03 2.62 22.76
N ASN A 531 -1.74 3.15 23.75
CA ASN A 531 -1.64 2.78 25.17
C ASN A 531 -2.76 1.81 25.63
N VAL A 532 -3.59 1.29 24.72
CA VAL A 532 -4.79 0.48 25.03
C VAL A 532 -4.59 -0.98 24.65
N THR A 533 -4.91 -1.89 25.56
CA THR A 533 -4.69 -3.33 25.37
C THR A 533 -5.88 -4.00 24.70
N PHE A 534 -5.71 -4.37 23.43
CA PHE A 534 -6.65 -5.26 22.74
C PHE A 534 -6.33 -6.73 23.02
N VAL A 535 -7.38 -7.55 23.20
CA VAL A 535 -7.26 -9.01 23.26
C VAL A 535 -7.04 -9.53 21.84
N THR A 536 -5.94 -10.26 21.62
CA THR A 536 -5.47 -10.70 20.30
C THR A 536 -5.20 -12.22 20.21
N GLN A 537 -5.49 -12.97 21.28
CA GLN A 537 -5.30 -14.43 21.40
C GLN A 537 -6.41 -15.07 22.26
#